data_AF-A0A7W7ILS7-F1
#
_entry.id   AF-A0A7W7ILS7-F1
#
_cell.length_a   1.000
_cell.length_b   1.000
_cell.length_c   1.000
_cell.angle_alpha   90.00
_cell.angle_beta   90.00
_cell.angle_gamma   90.00
#
_symmetry.space_group_name_H-M   'P 1'
#
loop_
_entity.id
_entity.type
_entity.pdbx_description
1 polymer ?
#
loop_
_entity_poly.entity_id
_entity_poly.type
_entity_poly.pdbx_seq_one_letter_code
_entity_poly.pdbx_strand_id
1 'polypeptide(L)'
;MAVLLSFRFQQGAAGSHIMDSSSLPSVLSSPEVQAFATGFPILILHLVVTFGLLAMGATVYALLTPWREVALIRQGNPAAAVAFVGVLVGLAIPLATSLSISTSIRDIAIWGVATVVLQLLAFRVVDLLLTGLPQRIEKGEVSAAVVLAGAKLATALILAAALTG
;
A
#
# COMPACT_ATOMS: atom_id res chain seq x y z
N MET A 1 24.71 10.60 -66.33
CA MET A 1 24.88 11.76 -65.44
C MET A 1 23.57 12.51 -65.12
N ALA A 2 22.39 12.01 -65.53
CA ALA A 2 21.09 12.61 -65.19
C ALA A 2 20.42 11.95 -63.96
N VAL A 3 20.69 10.67 -63.68
CA VAL A 3 20.07 9.92 -62.57
C VAL A 3 20.63 10.31 -61.19
N LEU A 4 21.87 10.78 -61.13
CA LEU A 4 22.53 11.23 -59.88
C LEU A 4 22.09 12.64 -59.44
N LEU A 5 21.55 13.47 -60.35
CA LEU A 5 21.03 14.80 -60.02
C LEU A 5 19.60 14.73 -59.46
N SER A 6 18.81 13.75 -59.89
CA SER A 6 17.46 13.50 -59.35
C SER A 6 17.48 13.01 -57.90
N PHE A 7 18.53 12.31 -57.48
CA PHE A 7 18.68 11.85 -56.09
C PHE A 7 19.11 12.96 -55.12
N ARG A 8 19.91 13.93 -55.57
CA ARG A 8 20.30 15.08 -54.73
C ARG A 8 19.19 16.11 -54.54
N PHE A 9 18.18 16.12 -55.41
CA PHE A 9 17.02 17.00 -55.24
C PHE A 9 16.00 16.47 -54.22
N GLN A 10 15.99 15.17 -53.92
CA GLN A 10 15.17 14.61 -52.83
C GLN A 10 15.87 14.60 -51.47
N GLN A 11 17.19 14.73 -51.39
CA GLN A 11 17.93 14.84 -50.12
C GLN A 11 18.15 16.29 -49.65
N GLY A 12 17.87 17.29 -50.49
CA GLY A 12 18.06 18.72 -50.20
C GLY A 12 16.89 19.43 -49.52
N ALA A 13 15.72 18.80 -49.43
CA ALA A 13 14.60 19.30 -48.63
C ALA A 13 14.74 18.77 -47.19
N ALA A 14 15.68 19.36 -46.47
CA ALA A 14 15.76 19.31 -45.03
C ALA A 14 14.41 19.79 -44.44
N GLY A 15 13.50 18.86 -44.22
CA GLY A 15 12.42 19.04 -43.26
C GLY A 15 13.06 18.97 -41.88
N SER A 16 13.43 20.14 -41.36
CA SER A 16 13.75 20.34 -39.96
C SER A 16 12.80 19.50 -39.11
N HIS A 17 13.33 18.54 -38.36
CA HIS A 17 12.59 17.73 -37.40
C HIS A 17 12.21 18.63 -36.20
N ILE A 18 11.48 19.71 -36.48
CA ILE A 18 10.78 20.50 -35.49
C ILE A 18 9.68 19.59 -35.01
N MET A 19 9.60 19.38 -33.69
CA MET A 19 8.45 18.79 -33.05
C MET A 19 7.27 19.74 -33.33
N ASP A 20 6.61 19.59 -34.49
CA ASP A 20 5.54 20.47 -34.90
C ASP A 20 4.44 20.38 -33.84
N SER A 21 3.94 21.53 -33.39
CA SER A 21 2.87 21.66 -32.39
C SER A 21 1.57 20.90 -32.77
N SER A 22 1.48 20.42 -34.01
CA SER A 22 0.43 19.53 -34.53
C SER A 22 0.54 18.07 -34.06
N SER A 23 1.70 17.64 -33.55
CA SER A 23 1.92 16.29 -33.02
C SER A 23 1.47 16.12 -31.56
N LEU A 24 1.50 17.17 -30.75
CA LEU A 24 1.10 17.13 -29.33
C LEU A 24 -0.36 16.67 -29.11
N PRO A 25 -1.37 17.15 -29.88
CA PRO A 25 -2.73 16.63 -29.78
C PRO A 25 -2.81 15.13 -30.07
N SER A 26 -2.03 14.64 -31.04
CA SER A 26 -2.02 13.21 -31.42
C SER A 26 -1.47 12.31 -30.32
N VAL A 27 -0.42 12.76 -29.63
CA VAL A 27 0.16 12.05 -28.47
C VAL A 27 -0.79 12.07 -27.28
N LEU A 28 -1.44 13.20 -26.99
CA LEU A 28 -2.42 13.29 -25.90
C LEU A 28 -3.69 12.46 -26.17
N SER A 29 -4.05 12.27 -27.44
CA SER A 29 -5.15 11.40 -27.85
C SER A 29 -4.76 9.93 -28.00
N SER A 30 -3.51 9.56 -27.72
CA SER A 30 -3.06 8.18 -27.88
C SER A 30 -3.80 7.27 -26.89
N PRO A 31 -4.11 6.01 -27.27
CA PRO A 31 -4.79 5.06 -26.39
C PRO A 31 -4.10 4.88 -25.04
N GLU A 32 -2.77 4.97 -25.00
CA GLU A 32 -1.96 4.84 -23.80
C GLU A 32 -2.19 6.00 -22.83
N VAL A 33 -2.20 7.24 -23.32
CA VAL A 33 -2.43 8.43 -22.49
C VAL A 33 -3.86 8.44 -21.95
N GLN A 34 -4.84 8.02 -22.76
CA GLN A 34 -6.24 7.92 -22.32
C GLN A 34 -6.44 6.82 -21.26
N ALA A 35 -5.80 5.65 -21.43
CA ALA A 35 -5.84 4.58 -20.44
C ALA A 35 -5.22 5.02 -19.11
N PHE A 36 -4.11 5.77 -19.15
CA PHE A 36 -3.52 6.34 -17.94
C PHE A 36 -4.44 7.41 -17.32
N ALA A 37 -4.95 8.36 -18.10
CA ALA A 37 -5.78 9.45 -17.61
C ALA A 37 -7.07 8.97 -16.93
N THR A 38 -7.62 7.84 -17.38
CA THR A 38 -8.80 7.22 -16.79
C THR A 38 -8.45 6.31 -15.60
N GLY A 39 -7.36 5.55 -15.67
CA GLY A 39 -6.94 4.64 -14.60
C GLY A 39 -6.30 5.33 -13.39
N PHE A 40 -5.56 6.42 -13.61
CA PHE A 40 -4.81 7.10 -12.55
C PHE A 40 -5.70 7.67 -11.43
N PRO A 41 -6.81 8.39 -11.71
CA PRO A 41 -7.71 8.84 -10.65
C PRO A 41 -8.30 7.68 -9.83
N ILE A 42 -8.63 6.57 -10.48
CA ILE A 42 -9.17 5.37 -9.82
C ILE A 42 -8.12 4.77 -8.88
N LEU A 43 -6.88 4.63 -9.35
CA LEU A 43 -5.75 4.19 -8.52
C LEU A 43 -5.60 5.06 -7.27
N ILE A 44 -5.60 6.38 -7.41
CA ILE A 44 -5.48 7.30 -6.28
C ILE A 44 -6.63 7.13 -5.29
N LEU A 45 -7.88 7.01 -5.77
CA LEU A 45 -9.03 6.78 -4.90
C LEU A 45 -8.93 5.46 -4.12
N HIS A 46 -8.53 4.38 -4.79
CA HIS A 46 -8.31 3.09 -4.16
C HIS A 46 -7.19 3.14 -3.09
N LEU A 47 -6.10 3.84 -3.38
CA LEU A 47 -4.99 4.04 -2.43
C LEU A 47 -5.43 4.86 -1.22
N VAL A 48 -6.11 5.99 -1.42
CA VAL A 48 -6.57 6.87 -0.34
C VAL A 48 -7.51 6.12 0.61
N VAL A 49 -8.46 5.36 0.07
CA VAL A 49 -9.40 4.59 0.90
C VAL A 49 -8.68 3.49 1.67
N THR A 50 -7.82 2.71 1.01
CA THR A 50 -7.09 1.62 1.66
C THR A 50 -6.10 2.13 2.72
N PHE A 51 -5.38 3.21 2.45
CA PHE A 51 -4.51 3.85 3.46
C PHE A 51 -5.32 4.48 4.60
N GLY A 52 -6.48 5.05 4.32
CA GLY A 52 -7.41 5.51 5.34
C GLY A 52 -7.85 4.39 6.27
N LEU A 53 -8.17 3.22 5.72
CA LEU A 53 -8.51 2.03 6.49
C LEU A 53 -7.34 1.51 7.33
N LEU A 54 -6.12 1.50 6.77
CA LEU A 54 -4.90 1.14 7.50
C LEU A 54 -4.67 2.09 8.69
N ALA A 55 -4.72 3.40 8.45
CA ALA A 55 -4.52 4.41 9.49
C ALA A 55 -5.60 4.34 10.58
N MET A 56 -6.86 4.15 10.18
CA MET A 56 -7.97 3.91 11.10
C MET A 56 -7.73 2.65 11.94
N GLY A 57 -7.42 1.51 11.32
CA GLY A 57 -7.17 0.25 12.01
C GLY A 57 -6.00 0.35 13.00
N ALA A 58 -4.91 0.98 12.60
CA ALA A 58 -3.75 1.23 13.47
C ALA A 58 -4.09 2.15 14.65
N THR A 59 -4.90 3.19 14.40
CA THR A 59 -5.38 4.09 15.46
C THR A 59 -6.29 3.36 16.45
N VAL A 60 -7.25 2.58 15.95
CA VAL A 60 -8.13 1.76 16.79
C VAL A 60 -7.32 0.77 17.61
N TYR A 61 -6.32 0.10 17.01
CA TYR A 61 -5.42 -0.78 17.73
C TYR A 61 -4.74 -0.07 18.90
N ALA A 62 -4.11 1.08 18.63
CA ALA A 62 -3.38 1.86 19.63
C ALA A 62 -4.29 2.43 20.75
N LEU A 63 -5.58 2.59 20.50
CA LEU A 63 -6.57 3.01 21.50
C LEU A 63 -7.10 1.83 22.33
N LEU A 64 -7.18 0.64 21.75
CA LEU A 64 -7.62 -0.57 22.44
C LEU A 64 -6.53 -1.19 23.31
N THR A 65 -5.26 -1.00 22.97
CA THR A 65 -4.14 -1.51 23.77
C THR A 65 -3.80 -0.57 24.93
N PRO A 66 -3.68 -1.11 26.16
CA PRO A 66 -3.42 -0.29 27.35
C PRO A 66 -1.99 0.25 27.42
N TRP A 67 -1.02 -0.33 26.71
CA TRP A 67 0.36 0.14 26.66
C TRP A 67 0.53 1.17 25.54
N ARG A 68 1.12 2.33 25.88
CA ARG A 68 1.23 3.47 24.97
C ARG A 68 2.40 3.31 23.99
N GLU A 69 2.23 2.45 22.98
CA GLU A 69 3.26 2.15 21.97
C GLU A 69 3.86 3.43 21.37
N VAL A 70 3.02 4.36 20.94
CA VAL A 70 3.46 5.65 20.37
C VAL A 70 4.27 6.48 21.37
N ALA A 71 3.92 6.46 22.65
CA ALA A 71 4.68 7.18 23.68
C ALA A 71 6.04 6.52 23.94
N LEU A 72 6.09 5.18 23.99
CA LEU A 72 7.33 4.42 24.14
C LEU A 72 8.27 4.61 22.94
N ILE A 73 7.71 4.62 21.72
CA ILE A 73 8.48 4.91 20.50
C ILE A 73 9.08 6.31 20.56
N ARG A 74 8.31 7.32 21.00
CA ARG A 74 8.81 8.69 21.20
C ARG A 74 9.88 8.79 22.29
N GLN A 75 9.88 7.88 23.25
CA GLN A 75 10.93 7.76 24.27
C GLN A 75 12.16 6.96 23.79
N GLY A 76 12.17 6.52 22.53
CA GLY A 76 13.29 5.78 21.94
C GLY A 76 13.30 4.29 22.25
N ASN A 77 12.18 3.70 22.67
CA ASN A 77 12.10 2.27 22.95
C ASN A 77 12.06 1.45 21.64
N PRO A 78 13.10 0.66 21.31
CA PRO A 78 13.16 -0.09 20.06
C PRO A 78 12.20 -1.29 20.04
N ALA A 79 11.90 -1.89 21.19
CA ALA A 79 10.95 -3.00 21.28
C ALA A 79 9.53 -2.52 20.93
N ALA A 80 9.12 -1.35 21.43
CA ALA A 80 7.85 -0.75 21.07
C ALA A 80 7.75 -0.45 19.57
N ALA A 81 8.84 0.02 18.94
CA ALA A 81 8.88 0.25 17.51
C ALA A 81 8.71 -1.04 16.70
N VAL A 82 9.43 -2.11 17.06
CA VAL A 82 9.32 -3.42 16.39
C VAL A 82 7.90 -3.99 16.52
N ALA A 83 7.33 -3.94 17.73
CA ALA A 83 5.97 -4.41 17.97
C ALA A 83 4.94 -3.66 17.12
N PHE A 84 5.06 -2.33 17.03
CA PHE A 84 4.14 -1.50 16.27
C PHE A 84 4.29 -1.67 14.76
N VAL A 85 5.50 -1.90 14.26
CA VAL A 85 5.71 -2.30 12.84
C VAL A 85 4.97 -3.60 12.53
N GLY A 86 4.97 -4.57 13.45
CA GLY A 86 4.17 -5.80 13.32
C GLY A 86 2.67 -5.54 13.18
N VAL A 87 2.14 -4.53 13.86
CA VAL A 87 0.74 -4.09 13.73
C VAL A 87 0.48 -3.46 12.37
N LEU A 88 1.32 -2.50 11.97
CA LEU A 88 1.15 -1.78 10.69
C LEU A 88 1.21 -2.74 9.50
N VAL A 89 2.25 -3.57 9.45
CA VAL A 89 2.43 -4.54 8.36
C VAL A 89 1.36 -5.64 8.45
N GLY A 90 1.02 -6.10 9.65
CA GLY A 90 -0.02 -7.11 9.83
C GLY A 90 -1.43 -6.62 9.47
N LEU A 91 -1.72 -5.32 9.53
CA LEU A 91 -2.95 -4.75 8.97
C LEU A 91 -2.86 -4.57 7.46
N ALA A 92 -1.70 -4.14 6.96
CA ALA A 92 -1.50 -3.85 5.54
C ALA A 92 -1.63 -5.12 4.66
N ILE A 93 -1.14 -6.26 5.13
CA ILE A 93 -1.18 -7.53 4.38
C ILE A 93 -2.60 -7.92 3.93
N PRO A 94 -3.57 -8.14 4.83
CA PRO A 94 -4.92 -8.53 4.41
C PRO A 94 -5.69 -7.37 3.76
N LEU A 95 -5.38 -6.11 4.09
CA LEU A 95 -5.94 -4.96 3.38
C LEU A 95 -5.48 -4.91 1.91
N ALA A 96 -4.23 -5.26 1.62
CA ALA A 96 -3.74 -5.35 0.25
C ALA A 96 -4.48 -6.44 -0.54
N THR A 97 -4.76 -7.59 0.09
CA THR A 97 -5.59 -8.63 -0.53
C THR A 97 -7.01 -8.16 -0.75
N SER A 98 -7.65 -7.54 0.24
CA SER A 98 -8.98 -6.94 0.11
C SER A 98 -9.05 -5.93 -1.06
N LEU A 99 -8.03 -5.10 -1.22
CA LEU A 99 -7.90 -4.19 -2.35
C LEU A 99 -7.80 -4.95 -3.68
N SER A 100 -7.01 -6.02 -3.75
CA SER A 100 -6.79 -6.79 -4.99
C SER A 100 -8.04 -7.49 -5.53
N ILE A 101 -8.97 -7.89 -4.64
CA ILE A 101 -10.23 -8.56 -5.01
C ILE A 101 -11.40 -7.59 -5.19
N SER A 102 -11.17 -6.28 -5.00
CA SER A 102 -12.22 -5.26 -5.06
C SER A 102 -12.34 -4.63 -6.44
N THR A 103 -13.56 -4.45 -6.93
CA THR A 103 -13.83 -3.83 -8.25
C THR A 103 -14.26 -2.36 -8.16
N SER A 104 -14.64 -1.90 -6.98
CA SER A 104 -15.10 -0.55 -6.73
C SER A 104 -14.66 -0.02 -5.35
N ILE A 105 -14.71 1.29 -5.17
CA ILE A 105 -14.47 1.96 -3.88
C ILE A 105 -15.38 1.42 -2.77
N ARG A 106 -16.64 1.12 -3.12
CA ARG A 106 -17.61 0.54 -2.18
C ARG A 106 -17.16 -0.85 -1.73
N ASP A 107 -16.65 -1.67 -2.64
CA ASP A 107 -16.16 -3.01 -2.32
C ASP A 107 -14.96 -2.93 -1.38
N ILE A 108 -14.01 -2.01 -1.65
CA ILE A 108 -12.86 -1.77 -0.78
C ILE A 108 -13.32 -1.37 0.61
N ALA A 109 -14.32 -0.48 0.72
CA ALA A 109 -14.82 -0.05 2.01
C ALA A 109 -15.46 -1.21 2.79
N ILE A 110 -16.29 -2.03 2.15
CA ILE A 110 -16.97 -3.16 2.80
C ILE A 110 -15.98 -4.24 3.21
N TRP A 111 -15.17 -4.72 2.27
CA TRP A 111 -14.18 -5.77 2.53
C TRP A 111 -13.10 -5.27 3.47
N GLY A 112 -12.57 -4.07 3.24
CA GLY A 112 -11.49 -3.53 4.05
C GLY A 112 -11.91 -3.25 5.50
N VAL A 113 -13.14 -2.78 5.75
CA VAL A 113 -13.66 -2.66 7.13
C VAL A 113 -13.81 -4.04 7.77
N ALA A 114 -14.39 -5.02 7.07
CA ALA A 114 -14.50 -6.38 7.59
C ALA A 114 -13.13 -6.99 7.91
N THR A 115 -12.16 -6.79 7.02
CA THR A 115 -10.76 -7.18 7.19
C THR A 115 -10.13 -6.54 8.41
N VAL A 116 -10.26 -5.22 8.59
CA VAL A 116 -9.72 -4.53 9.77
C VAL A 116 -10.34 -5.08 11.04
N VAL A 117 -11.66 -5.28 11.09
CA VAL A 117 -12.34 -5.85 12.26
C VAL A 117 -11.81 -7.25 12.60
N LEU A 118 -11.76 -8.15 11.62
CA LEU A 118 -11.26 -9.52 11.83
C LEU A 118 -9.78 -9.52 12.23
N GLN A 119 -8.96 -8.67 11.62
CA GLN A 119 -7.54 -8.60 11.92
C GLN A 119 -7.29 -8.05 13.34
N LEU A 120 -8.04 -7.04 13.77
CA LEU A 120 -7.96 -6.52 15.13
C LEU A 120 -8.41 -7.55 16.17
N LEU A 121 -9.43 -8.36 15.86
CA LEU A 121 -9.82 -9.50 16.69
C LEU A 121 -8.69 -10.54 16.77
N ALA A 122 -8.06 -10.88 15.65
CA ALA A 122 -6.92 -11.81 15.61
C ALA A 122 -5.73 -11.28 16.44
N PHE A 123 -5.41 -9.99 16.32
CA PHE A 123 -4.39 -9.35 17.16
C PHE A 123 -4.77 -9.41 18.64
N ARG A 124 -6.05 -9.20 18.98
CA ARG A 124 -6.49 -9.31 20.37
C ARG A 124 -6.29 -10.72 20.92
N VAL A 125 -6.56 -11.75 20.11
CA VAL A 125 -6.29 -13.15 20.48
C VAL A 125 -4.80 -13.38 20.70
N VAL A 126 -3.93 -12.89 19.80
CA VAL A 126 -2.46 -12.97 19.96
C VAL A 126 -2.02 -12.29 21.26
N ASP A 127 -2.52 -11.07 21.52
CA ASP A 127 -2.20 -10.29 22.72
C ASP A 127 -2.69 -10.98 24.02
N LEU A 128 -3.77 -11.77 23.96
CA LEU A 128 -4.27 -12.57 25.09
C LEU A 128 -3.44 -13.85 25.32
N LEU A 129 -3.01 -14.52 24.25
CA LEU A 129 -2.21 -15.74 24.35
C LEU A 129 -0.79 -15.44 24.84
N LEU A 130 -0.22 -14.32 24.40
CA LEU A 130 1.15 -13.91 24.73
C LEU A 130 1.18 -13.00 25.97
N THR A 131 0.82 -13.57 27.12
CA THR A 131 0.80 -12.84 28.39
C THR A 131 2.19 -12.33 28.81
N GLY A 132 2.24 -11.16 29.45
CA GLY A 132 3.47 -10.56 29.98
C GLY A 132 4.36 -9.84 28.95
N LEU A 133 4.06 -9.93 27.64
CA LEU A 133 4.78 -9.17 26.62
C LEU A 133 4.71 -7.65 26.79
N PRO A 134 3.61 -7.03 27.25
CA PRO A 134 3.54 -5.57 27.41
C PRO A 134 4.62 -5.04 28.35
N GLN A 135 4.80 -5.67 29.51
CA GLN A 135 5.81 -5.27 30.49
C GLN A 135 7.24 -5.47 29.97
N ARG A 136 7.45 -6.50 29.13
CA ARG A 136 8.75 -6.77 28.49
C ARG A 136 9.05 -5.73 27.41
N ILE A 137 8.04 -5.34 26.62
CA ILE A 137 8.15 -4.28 25.62
C ILE A 137 8.42 -2.94 26.30
N GLU A 138 7.74 -2.60 27.40
CA GLU A 138 8.01 -1.39 28.19
C GLU A 138 9.47 -1.34 28.69
N LYS A 139 10.04 -2.49 29.04
CA LYS A 139 11.46 -2.63 29.43
C LYS A 139 12.45 -2.62 28.25
N GLY A 140 11.96 -2.54 27.02
CA GLY A 140 12.80 -2.50 25.82
C GLY A 140 13.30 -3.87 25.35
N GLU A 141 12.66 -4.96 25.76
CA GLU A 141 13.04 -6.31 25.32
C GLU A 141 12.65 -6.57 23.85
N VAL A 142 13.60 -6.36 22.93
CA VAL A 142 13.35 -6.52 21.49
C VAL A 142 12.96 -7.95 21.12
N SER A 143 13.50 -8.97 21.79
CA SER A 143 13.13 -10.38 21.53
C SER A 143 11.64 -10.64 21.76
N ALA A 144 11.06 -10.05 22.80
CA ALA A 144 9.63 -10.11 23.09
C ALA A 144 8.80 -9.44 21.98
N ALA A 145 9.26 -8.27 21.51
CA ALA A 145 8.61 -7.54 20.43
C ALA A 145 8.66 -8.29 19.09
N VAL A 146 9.79 -8.95 18.78
CA VAL A 146 9.93 -9.77 17.55
C VAL A 146 8.94 -10.93 17.55
N VAL A 147 8.76 -11.61 18.69
CA VAL A 147 7.77 -12.69 18.81
C VAL A 147 6.35 -12.15 18.61
N LEU A 148 6.01 -11.01 19.23
CA LEU A 148 4.71 -10.38 19.05
C LEU A 148 4.45 -10.00 17.59
N ALA A 149 5.42 -9.34 16.96
CA ALA A 149 5.33 -8.94 15.56
C ALA A 149 5.19 -10.15 14.64
N GLY A 150 6.00 -11.19 14.84
CA GLY A 150 5.93 -12.43 14.07
C GLY A 150 4.57 -13.13 14.19
N ALA A 151 4.01 -13.22 15.40
CA ALA A 151 2.69 -13.82 15.62
C ALA A 151 1.58 -13.02 14.90
N LYS A 152 1.64 -11.68 14.95
CA LYS A 152 0.70 -10.80 14.23
C LYS A 152 0.82 -10.92 12.71
N LEU A 153 2.04 -11.02 12.19
CA LEU A 153 2.26 -11.24 10.76
C LEU A 153 1.76 -12.60 10.30
N ALA A 154 1.95 -13.64 11.11
CA ALA A 154 1.44 -14.98 10.80
C ALA A 154 -0.10 -14.98 10.69
N THR A 155 -0.82 -14.35 11.64
CA THR A 155 -2.29 -14.27 11.55
C THR A 155 -2.74 -13.41 10.37
N ALA A 156 -2.02 -12.34 10.06
CA ALA A 156 -2.29 -11.49 8.90
C ALA A 156 -2.20 -12.24 7.57
N LEU A 157 -1.16 -13.07 7.40
CA LEU A 157 -1.00 -13.90 6.21
C LEU A 157 -2.14 -14.91 6.05
N ILE A 158 -2.58 -15.52 7.15
CA ILE A 158 -3.72 -16.46 7.14
C ILE A 158 -5.00 -15.73 6.75
N LEU A 159 -5.28 -14.56 7.34
CA LEU A 159 -6.47 -13.78 6.99
C LEU A 159 -6.44 -13.32 5.53
N ALA A 160 -5.27 -12.91 5.03
CA ALA A 160 -5.09 -12.56 3.63
C ALA A 160 -5.42 -13.74 2.71
N ALA A 161 -4.91 -14.93 2.99
CA ALA A 161 -5.24 -16.13 2.21
C ALA A 161 -6.74 -16.45 2.27
N ALA A 162 -7.39 -16.28 3.42
CA ALA A 162 -8.83 -16.54 3.57
C ALA A 162 -9.70 -15.57 2.74
N LEU A 163 -9.22 -14.35 2.47
CA LEU A 163 -9.96 -13.38 1.64
C LEU A 163 -10.00 -13.78 0.15
N THR A 164 -9.06 -14.61 -0.31
CA THR A 164 -9.01 -15.01 -1.73
C THR A 164 -9.88 -16.21 -2.10
N GLY A 165 -10.48 -16.88 -1.11
CA GLY A 165 -11.29 -18.10 -1.30
C GLY A 165 -10.50 -19.39 -1.09
#